data_AF-A0A4Y9JEZ9-F1
#
_entry.id   AF-A0A4Y9JEZ9-F1
#
_cell.length_a   1.000
_cell.length_b   1.000
_cell.length_c   1.000
_cell.angle_alpha   90.00
_cell.angle_beta   90.00
_cell.angle_gamma   90.00
#
_symmetry.space_group_name_H-M   'P 1'
#
loop_
_entity.id
_entity.type
_entity.pdbx_description
1 polymer ?
#
loop_
_entity_poly.entity_id
_entity_poly.type
_entity_poly.pdbx_seq_one_letter_code
_entity_poly.pdbx_strand_id
1 'polypeptide(L)' 'MVSSQGTAYDATNRMVTKKDNQDLNESYTYDKAHRITEIRHSDKKNKLLSSYVYETDAGDF' A
#
# COMPACT_ATOMS: atom_id res chain seq x y z
N MET A 1 -22.14 -11.44 -8.27
CA MET A 1 -21.56 -10.28 -7.57
C MET A 1 -20.17 -10.07 -8.14
N VAL A 2 -19.90 -8.92 -8.75
CA VAL A 2 -18.54 -8.59 -9.21
C VAL A 2 -17.87 -7.78 -8.10
N SER A 3 -16.81 -8.32 -7.50
CA SER A 3 -15.98 -7.61 -6.54
C SER A 3 -15.33 -6.41 -7.24
N SER A 4 -15.50 -5.20 -6.70
CA SER A 4 -14.98 -3.99 -7.33
C SER A 4 -13.46 -3.99 -7.29
N GLN A 5 -12.82 -4.23 -8.43
CA GLN A 5 -11.41 -3.92 -8.63
C GLN A 5 -11.25 -2.39 -8.61
N GLY A 6 -10.31 -1.88 -7.82
CA GLY A 6 -10.04 -0.44 -7.76
C GLY A 6 -8.58 -0.19 -7.43
N THR A 7 -7.90 0.54 -8.31
CA THR A 7 -6.57 1.12 -8.07
C THR A 7 -6.71 2.62 -7.86
N ALA A 8 -6.04 3.14 -6.84
CA ALA A 8 -6.00 4.57 -6.55
C ALA A 8 -4.57 5.09 -6.64
N TYR A 9 -4.42 6.33 -7.09
CA TYR A 9 -3.13 7.00 -7.26
C TYR A 9 -3.11 8.33 -6.50
N ASP A 10 -1.92 8.74 -6.04
CA ASP A 10 -1.69 10.06 -5.46
C ASP A 10 -1.47 11.15 -6.53
N ALA A 11 -1.30 12.40 -6.10
CA ALA A 11 -1.07 13.55 -6.98
C ALA A 11 0.23 13.47 -7.81
N THR A 12 1.15 12.57 -7.45
CA THR A 12 2.39 12.29 -8.19
C THR A 12 2.29 11.03 -9.04
N ASN A 13 1.07 10.52 -9.24
CA ASN A 13 0.76 9.35 -10.04
C ASN A 13 1.36 8.03 -9.50
N ARG A 14 1.57 7.94 -8.17
CA ARG A 14 1.99 6.70 -7.49
C ARG A 14 0.79 5.93 -6.96
N MET A 15 0.82 4.61 -7.03
CA MET A 15 -0.27 3.75 -6.54
C MET A 15 -0.32 3.76 -5.02
N VAL A 16 -1.45 4.15 -4.43
CA VAL A 16 -1.64 4.17 -2.97
C VAL A 16 -2.51 3.03 -2.47
N THR A 17 -3.34 2.45 -3.33
CA THR A 17 -4.23 1.35 -2.96
C THR A 17 -4.49 0.45 -4.14
N LYS A 18 -4.52 -0.84 -3.86
CA LYS A 18 -4.99 -1.88 -4.77
C LYS A 18 -5.97 -2.76 -4.01
N LYS A 19 -7.16 -2.95 -4.59
CA LYS A 19 -8.13 -3.94 -4.12
C LYS A 19 -8.14 -5.11 -5.09
N ASP A 20 -7.94 -6.32 -4.56
CA ASP A 20 -8.17 -7.52 -5.35
C ASP A 20 -9.56 -8.10 -5.08
N ASN A 21 -9.91 -9.14 -5.84
CA ASN A 21 -11.19 -9.81 -5.77
C ASN A 21 -11.28 -10.87 -4.67
N GLN A 22 -10.26 -10.97 -3.80
CA GLN A 22 -10.09 -12.00 -2.78
C GLN A 22 -10.19 -11.45 -1.35
N ASP A 23 -10.99 -10.40 -1.15
CA ASP A 23 -11.17 -9.72 0.13
C ASP A 23 -9.90 -9.03 0.68
N LEU A 24 -8.86 -8.82 -0.14
CA LEU A 24 -7.62 -8.15 0.26
C LEU A 24 -7.56 -6.69 -0.23
N ASN A 25 -7.31 -5.78 0.71
CA ASN A 25 -6.92 -4.40 0.46
C ASN A 25 -5.42 -4.27 0.72
N GLU A 26 -4.68 -3.82 -0.29
CA GLU A 26 -3.26 -3.51 -0.21
C GLU A 26 -3.06 -2.00 -0.29
N SER A 27 -2.23 -1.44 0.59
CA SER A 27 -1.91 -0.01 0.63
C SER A 27 -0.42 0.24 0.78
N TYR A 28 0.05 1.33 0.17
CA TYR A 28 1.46 1.68 0.07
C TYR A 28 1.71 3.07 0.67
N THR A 29 2.65 3.14 1.60
CA THR A 29 3.14 4.40 2.17
C THR A 29 4.50 4.71 1.54
N TYR A 30 4.72 5.98 1.20
CA TYR A 30 5.96 6.43 0.58
C TYR A 30 6.64 7.52 1.39
N ASP A 31 7.97 7.56 1.32
CA ASP A 31 8.75 8.70 1.78
C ASP A 31 8.81 9.85 0.73
N LYS A 32 9.53 10.92 1.09
CA LYS A 32 9.75 12.09 0.23
C LYS A 32 10.62 11.79 -1.00
N ALA A 33 11.41 10.72 -0.96
CA ALA A 33 12.24 10.27 -2.08
C ALA A 33 11.48 9.27 -2.99
N HIS A 34 10.17 9.11 -2.80
CA HIS A 34 9.30 8.20 -3.53
C HIS A 34 9.62 6.71 -3.35
N ARG A 35 10.20 6.32 -2.21
CA ARG A 35 10.44 4.93 -1.82
C ARG A 35 9.30 4.43 -0.94
N ILE A 36 8.95 3.14 -1.04
CA ILE A 36 7.94 2.52 -0.17
C ILE A 36 8.53 2.34 1.23
N THR A 37 7.84 2.84 2.24
CA THR A 37 8.19 2.66 3.66
C THR A 37 7.26 1.69 4.38
N GLU A 38 6.06 1.45 3.84
CA GLU A 38 5.13 0.45 4.38
C GLU A 38 4.28 -0.17 3.27
N ILE A 39 4.09 -1.49 3.36
CA ILE A 39 3.03 -2.21 2.65
C ILE A 39 2.09 -2.77 3.70
N ARG A 40 0.80 -2.43 3.60
CA ARG A 40 -0.22 -2.88 4.54
C ARG A 40 -1.31 -3.67 3.84
N HIS A 41 -1.56 -4.88 4.35
CA HIS A 41 -2.63 -5.77 3.94
C HIS A 41 -3.77 -5.76 4.96
N SER A 42 -4.98 -5.57 4.49
CA SER A 42 -6.18 -5.65 5.34
C SER A 42 -7.32 -6.36 4.63
N ASP A 43 -8.26 -6.90 5.40
CA ASP A 43 -9.46 -7.49 4.81
C ASP A 43 -10.42 -6.39 4.29
N LYS A 44 -11.53 -6.78 3.63
CA LYS A 44 -12.58 -5.86 3.17
C LYS A 44 -13.22 -4.99 4.26
N LYS A 45 -13.06 -5.32 5.55
CA LYS A 45 -13.52 -4.54 6.71
C LYS A 45 -12.40 -3.67 7.30
N ASN A 46 -11.27 -3.55 6.58
CA ASN A 46 -10.06 -2.85 7.00
C ASN A 46 -9.37 -3.45 8.24
N LYS A 47 -9.65 -4.72 8.59
CA LYS A 47 -8.92 -5.42 9.64
C LYS A 47 -7.51 -5.71 9.14
N LEU A 48 -6.49 -5.27 9.88
CA LEU A 48 -5.09 -5.55 9.56
C LEU A 48 -4.84 -7.07 9.53
N LEU A 49 -4.26 -7.54 8.43
CA LEU A 49 -3.82 -8.92 8.26
C LEU A 49 -2.30 -9.02 8.41
N SER A 50 -1.57 -8.12 7.74
CA SER A 50 -0.11 -7.99 7.87
C SER A 50 0.36 -6.58 7.49
N SER A 51 1.53 -6.19 7.99
CA SER A 51 2.25 -4.98 7.58
C SER A 51 3.74 -5.28 7.48
N TYR A 52 4.38 -4.71 6.46
CA TYR A 52 5.82 -4.76 6.24
C TYR A 52 6.35 -3.34 6.24
N VAL A 53 7.17 -3.02 7.24
CA VAL A 53 7.80 -1.70 7.40
C VAL A 53 9.25 -1.79 6.92
N TYR A 54 9.63 -0.85 6.06
CA TYR A 54 10.98 -0.75 5.54
C TYR A 54 11.65 0.48 6.13
N GLU A 55 12.71 0.25 6.90
CA GLU A 55 13.59 1.30 7.35
C GLU A 55 14.75 1.39 6.36
N THR A 56 14.99 2.60 5.86
CA THR A 56 16.22 2.86 5.14
C THR A 56 17.21 3.42 6.14
N ASP A 57 18.35 2.75 6.31
CA ASP A 57 19.55 3.45 6.74
C ASP A 57 19.75 4.55 5.69
N ALA A 58 19.53 5.80 6.08
CA ALA A 58 19.76 6.95 5.20
C ALA A 58 21.28 7.15 5.12
N GLY A 59 22.00 6.09 4.75
CA GLY A 59 23.43 6.00 4.83
C GLY A 59 24.01 7.23 4.18
N ASP A 60 24.66 8.04 5.00
CA ASP A 60 25.63 9.02 4.56
C ASP A 60 26.76 8.22 3.89
N PHE A 61 26.58 7.87 2.61
CA PHE A 61 27.63 7.28 1.76
C PHE A 61 28.36 8.39 1.00
#